data_AF-A0A7Y8MA07-F1
#
_entry.id   AF-A0A7Y8MA07-F1
#
_cell.length_a   1.000
_cell.length_b   1.000
_cell.length_c   1.000
_cell.angle_alpha   90.00
_cell.angle_beta   90.00
_cell.angle_gamma   90.00
#
_symmetry.space_group_name_H-M   'P 1'
#
loop_
_entity.id
_entity.type
_entity.pdbx_description
1 polymer ?
#
loop_
_entity_poly.entity_id
_entity_poly.type
_entity_poly.pdbx_seq_one_letter_code
_entity_poly.pdbx_strand_id
1 'polypeptide(L)'
;MAPSTPSASAAPRDEVRARLENWRRRAGAGQAPAIETLMADPRRLSVLLSVFEQAPALSALALAHPDAVIEALGGGADHILDRTVADLAALDRVTGPVPALSRAIAPLKERAVTALAFADLAGLKTTEETGIGLARLADAVTGTALDWLVRLAIRHGELKLEEGATARVPGLFLIGARRLAGREPGYWGPIELAFVMDDTTLPKAGLRWADRAIERLAGDLCDCFDGLKDSPQIFRVAHVRRFSPSARTLVIPARTLQEMLAAGEPAPLRAFLAGPPVVAG
;
A
#
# COMPACT_ATOMS: atom_id res chain seq x y z
N MET A 1 31.59 24.79 47.14
CA MET A 1 31.20 25.03 45.73
C MET A 1 30.76 23.69 45.14
N ALA A 2 29.47 23.57 44.85
CA ALA A 2 28.84 22.34 44.38
C ALA A 2 29.15 22.09 42.89
N PRO A 3 29.18 20.82 42.43
CA PRO A 3 29.33 20.50 41.02
C PRO A 3 27.99 20.73 40.29
N SER A 4 28.03 21.55 39.25
CA SER A 4 26.91 21.81 38.36
C SER A 4 26.52 20.52 37.61
N THR A 5 25.31 20.04 37.85
CA THR A 5 24.70 18.93 37.11
C THR A 5 24.33 19.42 35.71
N PRO A 6 24.61 18.66 34.63
CA PRO A 6 24.16 19.05 33.30
C PRO A 6 22.63 18.96 33.25
N SER A 7 21.99 20.07 32.88
CA SER A 7 20.54 20.16 32.65
C SER A 7 20.15 19.23 31.52
N ALA A 8 19.35 18.19 31.83
CA ALA A 8 18.73 17.35 30.82
C ALA A 8 17.71 18.18 30.02
N SER A 9 18.15 18.63 28.84
CA SER A 9 17.51 19.39 27.76
C SER A 9 15.97 19.54 27.78
N ALA A 10 15.51 20.80 27.78
CA ALA A 10 14.12 21.18 27.49
C ALA A 10 13.72 21.04 25.99
N ALA A 11 14.70 20.83 25.10
CA ALA A 11 14.51 20.85 23.64
C ALA A 11 13.53 19.80 23.09
N PRO A 12 13.48 18.54 23.59
CA PRO A 12 12.54 17.53 23.08
C PRO A 12 11.08 17.90 23.33
N ARG A 13 10.78 18.53 24.47
CA ARG A 13 9.40 18.95 24.82
C ARG A 13 8.93 20.14 23.98
N ASP A 14 9.84 21.07 23.69
CA ASP A 14 9.51 22.23 22.84
C ASP A 14 9.30 21.81 21.38
N GLU A 15 10.05 20.82 20.88
CA GLU A 15 9.89 20.27 19.53
C GLU A 15 8.53 19.55 19.36
N VAL A 16 8.14 18.72 20.32
CA VAL A 16 6.83 18.05 20.32
C VAL A 16 5.69 19.07 20.35
N ARG A 17 5.82 20.13 21.16
CA ARG A 17 4.84 21.23 21.19
C ARG A 17 4.73 21.93 19.84
N ALA A 18 5.85 22.22 19.20
CA ALA A 18 5.88 22.84 17.86
C ALA A 18 5.22 21.95 16.80
N ARG A 19 5.45 20.63 16.86
CA ARG A 19 4.78 19.65 15.97
C ARG A 19 3.26 19.63 16.19
N LEU A 20 2.80 19.61 17.43
CA LEU A 20 1.37 19.67 17.76
C LEU A 20 0.72 20.95 17.21
N GLU A 21 1.35 22.10 17.39
CA GLU A 21 0.80 23.37 16.88
C GLU A 21 0.79 23.41 15.34
N ASN A 22 1.84 22.89 14.70
CA ASN A 22 1.85 22.72 13.25
C ASN A 22 0.73 21.80 12.76
N TRP A 23 0.49 20.68 13.45
CA TRP A 23 -0.59 19.76 13.15
C TRP A 23 -1.97 20.43 13.24
N ARG A 24 -2.25 21.18 14.32
CA ARG A 24 -3.51 21.92 14.49
C ARG A 24 -3.73 22.94 13.36
N ARG A 25 -2.68 23.69 13.02
CA ARG A 25 -2.73 24.66 11.91
C ARG A 25 -3.04 23.98 10.57
N ARG A 26 -2.46 22.80 10.32
CA ARG A 26 -2.70 22.03 9.09
C ARG A 26 -4.09 21.40 9.03
N ALA A 27 -4.65 20.98 10.15
CA ALA A 27 -6.03 20.52 10.24
C ALA A 27 -7.04 21.60 9.84
N GLY A 28 -6.69 22.87 10.09
CA GLY A 28 -7.48 24.03 9.71
C GLY A 28 -8.65 24.31 10.66
N ALA A 29 -9.21 25.51 10.54
CA ALA A 29 -10.24 26.00 11.47
C ALA A 29 -11.54 25.18 11.45
N GLY A 30 -11.87 24.54 10.31
CA GLY A 30 -13.06 23.69 10.19
C GLY A 30 -13.04 22.45 11.09
N GLN A 31 -11.87 22.04 11.57
CA GLN A 31 -11.70 20.90 12.48
C GLN A 31 -11.56 21.31 13.95
N ALA A 32 -11.65 22.60 14.29
CA ALA A 32 -11.41 23.10 15.65
C ALA A 32 -12.23 22.37 16.74
N PRO A 33 -13.54 22.14 16.60
CA PRO A 33 -14.32 21.43 17.62
C PRO A 33 -13.87 19.96 17.82
N ALA A 34 -13.49 19.30 16.73
CA ALA A 34 -13.02 17.91 16.78
C ALA A 34 -11.63 17.82 17.43
N ILE A 35 -10.75 18.79 17.14
CA ILE A 35 -9.45 18.93 17.79
C ILE A 35 -9.61 19.18 19.29
N GLU A 36 -10.51 20.09 19.70
CA GLU A 36 -10.78 20.36 21.12
C GLU A 36 -11.27 19.10 21.84
N THR A 37 -12.18 18.36 21.21
CA THR A 37 -12.68 17.07 21.74
C THR A 37 -11.55 16.04 21.88
N LEU A 38 -10.67 15.94 20.89
CA LEU A 38 -9.50 15.06 20.93
C LEU A 38 -8.53 15.46 22.04
N MET A 39 -8.23 16.75 22.17
CA MET A 39 -7.30 17.27 23.17
C MET A 39 -7.84 17.15 24.59
N ALA A 40 -9.16 17.17 24.77
CA ALA A 40 -9.80 16.97 26.06
C ALA A 40 -9.71 15.52 26.56
N ASP A 41 -9.48 14.54 25.68
CA ASP A 41 -9.25 13.14 26.04
C ASP A 41 -7.74 12.87 26.25
N PRO A 42 -7.29 12.62 27.51
CA PRO A 42 -5.87 12.40 27.80
C PRO A 42 -5.27 11.21 27.06
N ARG A 43 -6.07 10.16 26.75
CA ARG A 43 -5.58 8.97 26.05
C ARG A 43 -5.27 9.30 24.59
N ARG A 44 -6.21 9.95 23.91
CA ARG A 44 -6.04 10.36 22.49
C ARG A 44 -4.89 11.36 22.34
N LEU A 45 -4.81 12.33 23.25
CA LEU A 45 -3.70 13.28 23.26
C LEU A 45 -2.36 12.58 23.51
N SER A 46 -2.30 11.63 24.45
CA SER A 46 -1.06 10.89 24.75
C SER A 46 -0.56 10.11 23.53
N VAL A 47 -1.45 9.47 22.75
CA VAL A 47 -1.07 8.78 21.51
C VAL A 47 -0.44 9.75 20.53
N LEU A 48 -1.09 10.89 20.26
CA LEU A 48 -0.60 11.88 19.31
C LEU A 48 0.77 12.45 19.72
N LEU A 49 0.94 12.79 21.00
CA LEU A 49 2.21 13.29 21.52
C LEU A 49 3.32 12.23 21.44
N SER A 50 3.01 10.98 21.77
CA SER A 50 3.97 9.87 21.68
C SER A 50 4.44 9.64 20.25
N VAL A 51 3.52 9.73 19.27
CA VAL A 51 3.87 9.66 17.84
C VAL A 51 4.81 10.78 17.43
N PHE A 52 4.52 12.03 17.84
CA PHE A 52 5.39 13.17 17.53
C PHE A 52 6.76 13.11 18.19
N GLU A 53 6.88 12.43 19.33
CA GLU A 53 8.15 12.26 20.04
C GLU A 53 8.97 11.09 19.48
N GLN A 54 8.34 9.94 19.20
CA GLN A 54 9.04 8.67 19.07
C GLN A 54 8.94 8.03 17.67
N ALA A 55 8.01 8.48 16.81
CA ALA A 55 7.75 7.85 15.53
C ALA A 55 7.86 8.83 14.35
N PRO A 56 9.07 9.18 13.88
CA PRO A 56 9.28 10.20 12.85
C PRO A 56 8.46 9.97 11.56
N ALA A 57 8.36 8.73 11.09
CA ALA A 57 7.58 8.41 9.89
C ALA A 57 6.07 8.63 10.09
N LEU A 58 5.53 8.22 11.23
CA LEU A 58 4.11 8.40 11.54
C LEU A 58 3.79 9.86 11.92
N SER A 59 4.76 10.59 12.50
CA SER A 59 4.69 12.04 12.70
C SER A 59 4.57 12.78 11.36
N ALA A 60 5.35 12.40 10.35
CA ALA A 60 5.25 13.00 9.02
C ALA A 60 3.87 12.77 8.40
N LEU A 61 3.33 11.56 8.53
CA LEU A 61 1.98 11.22 8.09
C LEU A 61 0.90 12.00 8.84
N ALA A 62 1.00 12.08 10.17
CA ALA A 62 0.05 12.84 10.98
C ALA A 62 -0.02 14.31 10.56
N LEU A 63 1.14 14.90 10.22
CA LEU A 63 1.22 16.26 9.68
C LEU A 63 0.68 16.37 8.25
N ALA A 64 0.78 15.33 7.43
CA ALA A 64 0.27 15.32 6.06
C ALA A 64 -1.26 15.13 6.02
N HIS A 65 -1.79 14.29 6.90
CA HIS A 65 -3.20 13.84 6.93
C HIS A 65 -3.83 14.08 8.31
N PRO A 66 -3.91 15.33 8.79
CA PRO A 66 -4.38 15.63 10.14
C PRO A 66 -5.85 15.25 10.37
N ASP A 67 -6.68 15.34 9.34
CA ASP A 67 -8.08 14.95 9.41
C ASP A 67 -8.25 13.43 9.59
N ALA A 68 -7.37 12.62 8.97
CA ALA A 68 -7.34 11.18 9.17
C ALA A 68 -7.00 10.81 10.62
N VAL A 69 -6.09 11.54 11.26
CA VAL A 69 -5.76 11.37 12.69
C VAL A 69 -6.97 11.66 13.58
N ILE A 70 -7.64 12.79 13.34
CA ILE A 70 -8.82 13.22 14.11
C ILE A 70 -9.92 12.17 14.05
N GLU A 71 -10.28 11.75 12.84
CA GLU A 71 -11.35 10.79 12.61
C GLU A 71 -10.98 9.39 13.12
N ALA A 72 -9.74 8.94 12.94
CA ALA A 72 -9.28 7.64 13.45
C ALA A 72 -9.31 7.57 14.97
N LEU A 73 -8.82 8.60 15.67
CA LEU A 73 -8.89 8.67 17.14
C LEU A 73 -10.32 8.83 17.65
N GLY A 74 -11.26 9.25 16.79
CA GLY A 74 -12.71 9.22 17.04
C GLY A 74 -13.36 7.85 16.81
N GLY A 75 -12.62 6.83 16.36
CA GLY A 75 -13.15 5.51 16.01
C GLY A 75 -13.53 5.32 14.54
N GLY A 76 -13.23 6.29 13.66
CA GLY A 76 -13.62 6.31 12.26
C GLY A 76 -12.61 5.66 11.29
N ALA A 77 -11.68 4.82 11.75
CA ALA A 77 -10.64 4.27 10.89
C ALA A 77 -11.18 3.40 9.74
N ASP A 78 -12.23 2.62 9.99
CA ASP A 78 -12.85 1.79 8.94
C ASP A 78 -13.55 2.64 7.87
N HIS A 79 -14.18 3.75 8.26
CA HIS A 79 -14.77 4.69 7.32
C HIS A 79 -13.71 5.38 6.43
N ILE A 80 -12.54 5.69 6.97
CA ILE A 80 -11.41 6.18 6.16
C ILE A 80 -10.95 5.10 5.18
N LEU A 81 -10.80 3.86 5.63
CA LEU A 81 -10.39 2.74 4.77
C LEU A 81 -11.41 2.51 3.64
N ASP A 82 -12.71 2.50 3.95
CA ASP A 82 -13.79 2.32 2.97
C ASP A 82 -13.76 3.40 1.89
N ARG A 83 -13.65 4.68 2.29
CA ARG A 83 -13.52 5.80 1.36
C ARG A 83 -12.26 5.69 0.51
N THR A 84 -11.14 5.32 1.13
CA THR A 84 -9.86 5.15 0.42
C THR A 84 -9.98 4.06 -0.65
N VAL A 85 -10.61 2.92 -0.34
CA VAL A 85 -10.86 1.85 -1.32
C VAL A 85 -11.77 2.32 -2.45
N ALA A 86 -12.81 3.10 -2.13
CA ALA A 86 -13.69 3.68 -3.15
C ALA A 86 -12.96 4.71 -4.04
N ASP A 87 -12.12 5.57 -3.46
CA ASP A 87 -11.33 6.57 -4.19
C ASP A 87 -10.29 5.89 -5.09
N LEU A 88 -9.65 4.82 -4.62
CA LEU A 88 -8.75 3.99 -5.43
C LEU A 88 -9.49 3.37 -6.62
N ALA A 89 -10.69 2.81 -6.38
CA ALA A 89 -11.50 2.26 -7.46
C ALA A 89 -11.91 3.33 -8.48
N ALA A 90 -12.16 4.57 -8.06
CA ALA A 90 -12.50 5.69 -8.94
C ALA A 90 -11.33 6.21 -9.78
N LEU A 91 -10.09 5.76 -9.52
CA LEU A 91 -8.95 6.00 -10.41
C LEU A 91 -9.06 5.18 -11.71
N ASP A 92 -10.05 4.29 -11.83
CA ASP A 92 -10.37 3.54 -13.05
C ASP A 92 -10.53 4.41 -14.30
N ARG A 93 -11.09 5.62 -14.12
CA ARG A 93 -11.37 6.60 -15.17
C ARG A 93 -10.19 7.48 -15.52
N VAL A 94 -9.18 7.53 -14.65
CA VAL A 94 -8.01 8.38 -14.83
C VAL A 94 -6.89 7.56 -15.44
N THR A 95 -6.20 8.15 -16.40
CA THR A 95 -5.08 7.48 -17.04
C THR A 95 -3.93 8.43 -17.30
N GLY A 96 -2.70 7.95 -17.15
CA GLY A 96 -1.50 8.76 -17.26
C GLY A 96 -0.23 7.91 -17.25
N PRO A 97 0.94 8.53 -17.40
CA PRO A 97 2.22 7.82 -17.39
C PRO A 97 2.50 7.21 -16.02
N VAL A 98 3.44 6.27 -15.96
CA VAL A 98 3.83 5.52 -14.76
C VAL A 98 4.05 6.42 -13.51
N PRO A 99 4.77 7.57 -13.57
CA PRO A 99 4.88 8.46 -12.39
C PRO A 99 3.57 9.08 -11.89
N ALA A 100 2.55 9.21 -12.75
CA ALA A 100 1.24 9.74 -12.35
C ALA A 100 0.49 8.73 -11.47
N LEU A 101 0.70 7.43 -11.68
CA LEU A 101 0.13 6.37 -10.86
C LEU A 101 0.58 6.49 -9.40
N SER A 102 1.89 6.57 -9.16
CA SER A 102 2.44 6.72 -7.81
C SER A 102 1.93 7.98 -7.11
N ARG A 103 1.85 9.11 -7.82
CA ARG A 103 1.32 10.37 -7.26
C ARG A 103 -0.17 10.31 -6.94
N ALA A 104 -0.96 9.53 -7.67
CA ALA A 104 -2.38 9.36 -7.40
C ALA A 104 -2.64 8.41 -6.21
N ILE A 105 -1.90 7.30 -6.13
CA ILE A 105 -2.11 6.26 -5.12
C ILE A 105 -1.51 6.63 -3.75
N ALA A 106 -0.30 7.19 -3.73
CA ALA A 106 0.43 7.42 -2.49
C ALA A 106 -0.37 8.20 -1.42
N PRO A 107 -1.00 9.35 -1.71
CA PRO A 107 -1.74 10.10 -0.68
C PRO A 107 -2.94 9.31 -0.14
N LEU A 108 -3.63 8.53 -0.98
CA LEU A 108 -4.74 7.67 -0.57
C LEU A 108 -4.26 6.57 0.39
N LYS A 109 -3.19 5.89 0.03
CA LYS A 109 -2.57 4.86 0.87
C LYS A 109 -2.08 5.44 2.20
N GLU A 110 -1.36 6.55 2.16
CA GLU A 110 -0.85 7.23 3.36
C GLU A 110 -1.96 7.62 4.33
N ARG A 111 -3.09 8.13 3.80
CA ARG A 111 -4.28 8.46 4.58
C ARG A 111 -4.84 7.24 5.32
N ALA A 112 -5.02 6.11 4.63
CA ALA A 112 -5.52 4.89 5.26
C ALA A 112 -4.52 4.28 6.26
N VAL A 113 -3.21 4.29 5.94
CA VAL A 113 -2.16 3.85 6.87
C VAL A 113 -2.16 4.72 8.14
N THR A 114 -2.31 6.04 8.00
CA THR A 114 -2.43 6.96 9.14
C THR A 114 -3.60 6.55 10.02
N ALA A 115 -4.77 6.32 9.42
CA ALA A 115 -5.97 5.96 10.17
C ALA A 115 -5.84 4.63 10.93
N LEU A 116 -5.34 3.59 10.25
CA LEU A 116 -5.14 2.28 10.84
C LEU A 116 -4.12 2.32 11.97
N ALA A 117 -2.99 3.03 11.78
CA ALA A 117 -1.95 3.16 12.79
C ALA A 117 -2.43 3.89 14.05
N PHE A 118 -3.15 5.00 13.90
CA PHE A 118 -3.64 5.76 15.05
C PHE A 118 -4.75 5.02 15.81
N ALA A 119 -5.58 4.25 15.11
CA ALA A 119 -6.60 3.42 15.76
C ALA A 119 -6.00 2.23 16.54
N ASP A 120 -4.96 1.58 15.99
CA ASP A 120 -4.18 0.54 16.67
C ASP A 120 -3.51 1.09 17.94
N LEU A 121 -2.77 2.21 17.81
CA LEU A 121 -2.07 2.84 18.93
C LEU A 121 -3.01 3.37 20.02
N ALA A 122 -4.24 3.74 19.68
CA ALA A 122 -5.27 4.15 20.63
C ALA A 122 -6.03 2.98 21.27
N GLY A 123 -5.76 1.74 20.85
CA GLY A 123 -6.48 0.55 21.30
C GLY A 123 -7.94 0.50 20.81
N LEU A 124 -8.26 1.23 19.74
CA LEU A 124 -9.58 1.21 19.09
C LEU A 124 -9.71 0.06 18.08
N LYS A 125 -8.58 -0.46 17.61
CA LYS A 125 -8.49 -1.70 16.84
C LYS A 125 -7.44 -2.59 17.47
N THR A 126 -7.67 -3.89 17.42
CA THR A 126 -6.66 -4.90 17.72
C THR A 126 -5.63 -4.95 16.59
N THR A 127 -4.42 -5.43 16.89
CA THR A 127 -3.38 -5.66 15.88
C THR A 127 -3.87 -6.56 14.74
N GLU A 128 -4.72 -7.54 15.06
CA GLU A 128 -5.36 -8.42 14.07
C GLU A 128 -6.27 -7.65 13.10
N GLU A 129 -7.17 -6.82 13.62
CA GLU A 129 -8.07 -6.00 12.80
C GLU A 129 -7.30 -4.97 11.96
N THR A 130 -6.24 -4.40 12.52
CA THR A 130 -5.31 -3.51 11.81
C THR A 130 -4.63 -4.25 10.66
N GLY A 131 -4.16 -5.49 10.90
CA GLY A 131 -3.57 -6.33 9.86
C GLY A 131 -4.55 -6.66 8.72
N ILE A 132 -5.82 -6.93 9.05
CA ILE A 132 -6.88 -7.13 8.05
C ILE A 132 -7.12 -5.85 7.23
N GLY A 133 -7.14 -4.69 7.89
CA GLY A 133 -7.30 -3.40 7.21
C GLY A 133 -6.15 -3.08 6.25
N LEU A 134 -4.91 -3.35 6.66
CA LEU A 134 -3.73 -3.16 5.82
C LEU A 134 -3.68 -4.13 4.64
N ALA A 135 -4.12 -5.38 4.84
CA ALA A 135 -4.29 -6.35 3.75
C ALA A 135 -5.29 -5.84 2.71
N ARG A 136 -6.50 -5.44 3.15
CA ARG A 136 -7.54 -4.89 2.28
C ARG A 136 -7.07 -3.63 1.52
N LEU A 137 -6.30 -2.76 2.17
CA LEU A 137 -5.69 -1.60 1.51
C LEU A 137 -4.72 -2.03 0.41
N ALA A 138 -3.85 -2.99 0.71
CA ALA A 138 -2.86 -3.46 -0.26
C ALA A 138 -3.51 -4.17 -1.46
N ASP A 139 -4.61 -4.90 -1.26
CA ASP A 139 -5.41 -5.50 -2.34
C ASP A 139 -5.98 -4.42 -3.25
N ALA A 140 -6.59 -3.38 -2.67
CA ALA A 140 -7.15 -2.27 -3.44
C ALA A 140 -6.08 -1.51 -4.22
N VAL A 141 -4.93 -1.23 -3.59
CA VAL A 141 -3.80 -0.54 -4.22
C VAL A 141 -3.20 -1.35 -5.37
N THR A 142 -2.95 -2.65 -5.16
CA THR A 142 -2.34 -3.52 -6.18
C THR A 142 -3.28 -3.75 -7.36
N GLY A 143 -4.56 -3.98 -7.11
CA GLY A 143 -5.57 -4.09 -8.17
C GLY A 143 -5.69 -2.81 -8.98
N THR A 144 -5.79 -1.66 -8.32
CA THR A 144 -5.87 -0.35 -8.99
C THR A 144 -4.65 -0.06 -9.85
N ALA A 145 -3.45 -0.39 -9.35
CA ALA A 145 -2.21 -0.21 -10.09
C ALA A 145 -2.12 -1.12 -11.32
N LEU A 146 -2.46 -2.40 -11.17
CA LEU A 146 -2.49 -3.36 -12.28
C LEU A 146 -3.44 -2.86 -13.38
N ASP A 147 -4.68 -2.52 -13.01
CA ASP A 147 -5.69 -2.00 -13.93
C ASP A 147 -5.22 -0.73 -14.66
N TRP A 148 -4.55 0.18 -13.95
CA TRP A 148 -4.00 1.41 -14.55
C TRP A 148 -2.94 1.10 -15.61
N LEU A 149 -2.01 0.18 -15.30
CA LEU A 149 -0.92 -0.19 -16.21
C LEU A 149 -1.44 -0.98 -17.42
N VAL A 150 -2.44 -1.85 -17.24
CA VAL A 150 -3.12 -2.53 -18.35
C VAL A 150 -3.75 -1.50 -19.28
N ARG A 151 -4.50 -0.52 -18.74
CA ARG A 151 -5.09 0.56 -19.56
C ARG A 151 -4.02 1.35 -20.31
N LEU A 152 -2.89 1.63 -19.67
CA LEU A 152 -1.76 2.32 -20.31
C LEU A 152 -1.18 1.52 -21.47
N ALA A 153 -0.96 0.21 -21.28
CA ALA A 153 -0.48 -0.68 -22.34
C ALA A 153 -1.47 -0.79 -23.51
N ILE A 154 -2.78 -0.82 -23.24
CA ILE A 154 -3.82 -0.79 -24.28
C ILE A 154 -3.76 0.51 -25.09
N ARG A 155 -3.65 1.67 -24.42
CA ARG A 155 -3.53 2.97 -25.11
C ARG A 155 -2.28 3.08 -25.97
N HIS A 156 -1.19 2.43 -25.58
CA HIS A 156 0.04 2.35 -26.38
C HIS A 156 -0.02 1.29 -27.49
N GLY A 157 -1.11 0.53 -27.61
CA GLY A 157 -1.29 -0.50 -28.63
C GLY A 157 -0.51 -1.78 -28.35
N GLU A 158 -0.02 -1.96 -27.12
CA GLU A 158 0.81 -3.10 -26.72
C GLU A 158 -0.03 -4.28 -26.22
N LEU A 159 -1.21 -3.99 -25.68
CA LEU A 159 -2.24 -4.97 -25.35
C LEU A 159 -3.53 -4.65 -26.10
N LYS A 160 -4.28 -5.69 -26.43
CA LYS A 160 -5.65 -5.56 -26.97
C LYS A 160 -6.57 -6.41 -26.12
N LEU A 161 -7.62 -5.79 -25.60
CA LEU A 161 -8.73 -6.46 -24.94
C LEU A 161 -9.98 -6.32 -25.81
N GLU A 162 -10.93 -7.23 -25.62
CA GLU A 162 -12.24 -7.13 -26.26
C GLU A 162 -12.93 -5.81 -25.91
N GLU A 163 -13.74 -5.29 -26.83
CA GLU A 163 -14.43 -4.03 -26.64
C GLU A 163 -15.43 -4.13 -25.48
N GLY A 164 -15.33 -3.22 -24.50
CA GLY A 164 -16.13 -3.27 -23.26
C GLY A 164 -15.56 -4.19 -22.16
N ALA A 165 -14.41 -4.83 -22.37
CA ALA A 165 -13.72 -5.56 -21.31
C ALA A 165 -13.25 -4.62 -20.20
N THR A 166 -13.27 -5.10 -18.96
CA THR A 166 -12.57 -4.45 -17.84
C THR A 166 -11.06 -4.42 -18.12
N ALA A 167 -10.28 -3.65 -17.37
CA ALA A 167 -8.81 -3.62 -17.48
C ALA A 167 -8.13 -4.92 -17.02
N ARG A 168 -8.84 -6.05 -17.09
CA ARG A 168 -8.41 -7.38 -16.72
C ARG A 168 -7.94 -8.11 -17.96
N VAL A 169 -6.68 -8.54 -17.96
CA VAL A 169 -6.09 -9.30 -19.05
C VAL A 169 -6.35 -10.78 -18.77
N PRO A 170 -7.09 -11.51 -19.64
CA PRO A 170 -7.30 -12.94 -19.46
C PRO A 170 -5.96 -13.68 -19.33
N GLY A 171 -5.84 -14.51 -18.29
CA GLY A 171 -4.64 -15.28 -18.02
C GLY A 171 -3.54 -14.53 -17.26
N LEU A 172 -3.68 -13.24 -16.97
CA LEU A 172 -2.74 -12.51 -16.10
C LEU A 172 -3.25 -12.45 -14.67
N PHE A 173 -2.41 -12.86 -13.72
CA PHE A 173 -2.72 -12.83 -12.31
C PHE A 173 -1.59 -12.16 -11.53
N LEU A 174 -1.94 -11.26 -10.63
CA LEU A 174 -1.04 -10.75 -9.60
C LEU A 174 -1.39 -11.43 -8.28
N ILE A 175 -0.48 -12.27 -7.76
CA ILE A 175 -0.67 -13.03 -6.53
C ILE A 175 0.15 -12.42 -5.40
N GLY A 176 -0.51 -12.10 -4.29
CA GLY A 176 0.13 -11.65 -3.05
C GLY A 176 0.43 -12.79 -2.07
N ALA A 177 1.64 -12.87 -1.52
CA ALA A 177 1.99 -13.84 -0.47
C ALA A 177 1.35 -13.49 0.88
N ARG A 178 1.45 -14.42 1.85
CA ARG A 178 0.92 -14.33 3.24
C ARG A 178 1.23 -13.05 4.04
N ARG A 179 2.15 -12.16 3.63
CA ARG A 179 2.21 -10.81 4.25
C ARG A 179 1.01 -9.93 3.88
N LEU A 180 0.31 -10.26 2.80
CA LEU A 180 -0.98 -9.69 2.40
C LEU A 180 -2.14 -10.55 2.93
N ALA A 181 -1.97 -11.88 2.95
CA ALA A 181 -3.05 -12.81 3.33
C ALA A 181 -3.07 -13.24 4.82
N GLY A 182 -2.10 -12.80 5.63
CA GLY A 182 -1.85 -13.30 6.98
C GLY A 182 -1.22 -12.26 7.91
N ARG A 183 -2.02 -11.24 8.24
CA ARG A 183 -2.02 -10.48 9.51
C ARG A 183 -0.81 -9.64 9.93
N GLU A 184 0.29 -9.51 9.18
CA GLU A 184 1.30 -8.48 9.50
C GLU A 184 2.04 -7.92 8.25
N PRO A 185 1.35 -7.28 7.29
CA PRO A 185 2.03 -6.21 6.56
C PRO A 185 2.30 -5.12 7.59
N GLY A 186 3.56 -4.96 8.02
CA GLY A 186 3.92 -3.76 8.78
C GLY A 186 3.49 -2.52 7.97
N TYR A 187 3.19 -1.39 8.64
CA TYR A 187 2.70 -0.15 8.00
C TYR A 187 3.49 0.29 6.75
N TRP A 188 4.76 -0.11 6.66
CA TRP A 188 5.72 0.20 5.60
C TRP A 188 6.45 -1.03 5.05
N GLY A 189 6.00 -2.22 5.43
CA GLY A 189 6.69 -3.45 5.14
C GLY A 189 6.58 -3.83 3.66
N PRO A 190 7.54 -4.62 3.12
CA PRO A 190 7.43 -5.10 1.76
C PRO A 190 6.18 -5.94 1.55
N ILE A 191 5.60 -5.83 0.36
CA ILE A 191 4.59 -6.76 -0.13
C ILE A 191 5.30 -7.78 -1.02
N GLU A 192 4.94 -9.05 -0.86
CA GLU A 192 5.47 -10.12 -1.70
C GLU A 192 4.49 -10.39 -2.82
N LEU A 193 4.92 -10.15 -4.06
CA LEU A 193 4.10 -10.28 -5.25
C LEU A 193 4.72 -11.28 -6.23
N ALA A 194 3.86 -12.05 -6.89
CA ALA A 194 4.19 -12.89 -8.02
C ALA A 194 3.27 -12.57 -9.21
N PHE A 195 3.86 -12.24 -10.35
CA PHE A 195 3.14 -12.14 -11.61
C PHE A 195 3.05 -13.54 -12.21
N VAL A 196 1.83 -13.99 -12.50
CA VAL A 196 1.55 -15.30 -13.07
C VAL A 196 0.81 -15.13 -14.38
N MET A 197 1.21 -15.89 -15.39
CA MET A 197 0.64 -15.83 -16.72
C MET A 197 0.23 -17.21 -17.22
N ASP A 198 -1.02 -17.36 -17.65
CA ASP A 198 -1.53 -18.53 -18.35
C ASP A 198 -1.62 -18.24 -19.85
N ASP A 199 -0.72 -18.85 -20.60
CA ASP A 199 -0.60 -18.71 -22.05
C ASP A 199 -1.77 -19.35 -22.82
N THR A 200 -2.54 -20.22 -22.17
CA THR A 200 -3.68 -20.90 -22.80
C THR A 200 -4.93 -20.02 -22.84
N THR A 201 -5.04 -19.06 -21.91
CA THR A 201 -6.17 -18.15 -21.78
C THR A 201 -5.90 -16.76 -22.35
N LEU A 202 -4.63 -16.43 -22.61
CA LEU A 202 -4.25 -15.20 -23.29
C LEU A 202 -4.80 -15.13 -24.72
N PRO A 203 -5.34 -13.97 -25.16
CA PRO A 203 -5.78 -13.80 -26.54
C PRO A 203 -4.65 -14.05 -27.54
N LYS A 204 -4.83 -15.04 -28.43
CA LYS A 204 -3.79 -15.48 -29.38
C LYS A 204 -3.45 -14.44 -30.46
N ALA A 205 -4.26 -13.41 -30.62
CA ALA A 205 -3.99 -12.30 -31.54
C ALA A 205 -2.97 -11.33 -30.91
N GLY A 206 -1.68 -11.45 -31.29
CA GLY A 206 -0.62 -10.55 -30.83
C GLY A 206 0.41 -11.14 -29.87
N LEU A 207 0.45 -12.48 -29.71
CA LEU A 207 1.31 -13.25 -28.79
C LEU A 207 2.77 -12.75 -28.63
N ARG A 208 3.44 -12.31 -29.71
CA ARG A 208 4.84 -11.83 -29.61
C ARG A 208 4.99 -10.47 -28.90
N TRP A 209 3.93 -9.66 -28.85
CA TRP A 209 3.91 -8.37 -28.17
C TRP A 209 3.31 -8.47 -26.77
N ALA A 210 2.37 -9.40 -26.57
CA ALA A 210 1.70 -9.61 -25.28
C ALA A 210 2.67 -10.03 -24.16
N ASP A 211 3.54 -11.02 -24.38
CA ASP A 211 4.50 -11.45 -23.35
C ASP A 211 5.44 -10.32 -22.93
N ARG A 212 5.94 -9.56 -23.92
CA ARG A 212 6.82 -8.42 -23.68
C ARG A 212 6.08 -7.27 -22.98
N ALA A 213 4.81 -7.04 -23.32
CA ALA A 213 3.98 -6.05 -22.66
C ALA A 213 3.67 -6.42 -21.20
N ILE A 214 3.44 -7.71 -20.91
CA ILE A 214 3.19 -8.21 -19.55
C ILE A 214 4.47 -8.14 -18.71
N GLU A 215 5.62 -8.53 -19.24
CA GLU A 215 6.92 -8.37 -18.56
C GLU A 215 7.21 -6.90 -18.26
N ARG A 216 6.93 -5.99 -19.21
CA ARG A 216 7.05 -4.54 -18.98
C ARG A 216 6.08 -4.06 -17.90
N LEU A 217 4.83 -4.50 -17.93
CA LEU A 217 3.84 -4.16 -16.92
C LEU A 217 4.31 -4.58 -15.52
N ALA A 218 4.87 -5.78 -15.39
CA ALA A 218 5.42 -6.27 -14.12
C ALA A 218 6.59 -5.39 -13.64
N GLY A 219 7.45 -4.95 -14.56
CA GLY A 219 8.53 -3.99 -14.29
C GLY A 219 7.99 -2.63 -13.84
N ASP A 220 7.08 -2.05 -14.61
CA ASP A 220 6.46 -0.75 -14.33
C ASP A 220 5.74 -0.72 -12.97
N LEU A 221 5.11 -1.84 -12.59
CA LEU A 221 4.50 -1.99 -11.27
C LEU A 221 5.56 -2.01 -10.17
N CYS A 222 6.61 -2.81 -10.32
CA CYS A 222 7.71 -2.86 -9.34
C CYS A 222 8.35 -1.47 -9.18
N ASP A 223 8.63 -0.78 -10.28
CA ASP A 223 9.24 0.55 -10.28
C ASP A 223 8.32 1.61 -9.63
N CYS A 224 7.02 1.61 -9.96
CA CYS A 224 6.03 2.46 -9.29
C CYS A 224 6.00 2.25 -7.78
N PHE A 225 6.07 0.98 -7.38
CA PHE A 225 5.88 0.57 -6.00
C PHE A 225 7.11 0.89 -5.18
N ASP A 226 8.31 0.48 -5.65
CA ASP A 226 9.59 0.72 -4.98
C ASP A 226 10.01 2.20 -4.98
N GLY A 227 9.41 3.02 -5.84
CA GLY A 227 9.55 4.47 -5.87
C GLY A 227 10.40 4.94 -7.04
N LEU A 228 9.74 5.60 -7.99
CA LEU A 228 10.40 6.28 -9.09
C LEU A 228 11.05 7.59 -8.62
N LYS A 229 12.05 8.05 -9.40
CA LYS A 229 12.63 9.38 -9.20
C LYS A 229 11.51 10.45 -9.18
N ASP A 230 11.56 11.33 -8.18
CA ASP A 230 10.59 12.43 -7.98
C ASP A 230 9.13 11.97 -7.84
N SER A 231 8.91 10.73 -7.39
CA SER A 231 7.59 10.13 -7.14
C SER A 231 7.57 9.40 -5.79
N PRO A 232 6.46 9.44 -5.05
CA PRO A 232 6.36 8.77 -3.76
C PRO A 232 6.38 7.24 -3.92
N GLN A 233 7.02 6.55 -2.96
CA GLN A 233 6.97 5.10 -2.86
C GLN A 233 5.58 4.64 -2.41
N ILE A 234 5.02 3.61 -3.06
CA ILE A 234 3.74 3.01 -2.65
C ILE A 234 4.00 1.91 -1.60
N PHE A 235 4.66 0.84 -2.01
CA PHE A 235 5.10 -0.26 -1.14
C PHE A 235 6.43 -0.78 -1.64
N ARG A 236 7.31 -1.23 -0.74
CA ARG A 236 8.46 -2.01 -1.19
C ARG A 236 7.98 -3.34 -1.79
N VAL A 237 8.52 -3.76 -2.92
CA VAL A 237 8.15 -5.05 -3.54
C VAL A 237 9.24 -6.07 -3.28
N ALA A 238 8.92 -7.10 -2.50
CA ALA A 238 9.72 -8.31 -2.43
C ALA A 238 9.27 -9.25 -3.55
N HIS A 239 9.73 -9.00 -4.78
CA HIS A 239 9.30 -9.79 -5.93
C HIS A 239 9.78 -11.24 -5.80
N VAL A 240 8.86 -12.18 -6.00
CA VAL A 240 9.16 -13.61 -5.87
C VAL A 240 9.75 -14.16 -7.17
N ARG A 241 10.89 -13.57 -7.61
CA ARG A 241 11.63 -14.04 -8.81
C ARG A 241 12.14 -15.47 -8.66
N ARG A 242 12.24 -15.96 -7.42
CA ARG A 242 12.73 -17.31 -7.09
C ARG A 242 11.91 -18.47 -7.69
N PHE A 243 10.68 -18.20 -8.16
CA PHE A 243 9.84 -19.20 -8.82
C PHE A 243 9.76 -19.03 -10.33
N SER A 244 10.50 -18.06 -10.87
CA SER A 244 10.57 -17.79 -12.30
C SER A 244 11.53 -18.79 -12.97
N PRO A 245 11.25 -19.24 -14.22
CA PRO A 245 12.13 -20.14 -14.96
C PRO A 245 13.56 -19.59 -15.16
N SER A 246 13.71 -18.27 -15.06
CA SER A 246 14.98 -17.56 -15.14
C SER A 246 15.04 -16.44 -14.12
N ALA A 247 16.23 -16.15 -13.59
CA ALA A 247 16.46 -14.99 -12.73
C ALA A 247 16.16 -13.63 -13.39
N ARG A 248 15.94 -13.61 -14.72
CA ARG A 248 15.69 -12.40 -15.52
C ARG A 248 14.22 -12.09 -15.78
N THR A 249 13.30 -13.05 -15.63
CA THR A 249 11.87 -12.87 -15.92
C THR A 249 11.08 -12.58 -14.66
N LEU A 250 10.22 -11.56 -14.71
CA LEU A 250 9.33 -11.21 -13.60
C LEU A 250 8.08 -12.07 -13.61
N VAL A 251 7.68 -12.55 -14.79
CA VAL A 251 6.42 -13.26 -14.95
C VAL A 251 6.66 -14.76 -14.94
N ILE A 252 5.84 -15.47 -14.17
CA ILE A 252 5.92 -16.91 -13.97
C ILE A 252 4.82 -17.57 -14.80
N PRO A 253 5.15 -18.50 -15.71
CA PRO A 253 4.13 -19.28 -16.40
C PRO A 253 3.30 -20.10 -15.40
N ALA A 254 1.98 -20.10 -15.54
CA ALA A 254 1.07 -20.85 -14.67
C ALA A 254 1.41 -22.34 -14.64
N ARG A 255 1.78 -22.92 -15.78
CA ARG A 255 2.26 -24.30 -15.88
C ARG A 255 3.48 -24.57 -14.99
N THR A 256 4.44 -23.64 -14.92
CA THR A 256 5.62 -23.79 -14.06
C THR A 256 5.22 -23.90 -12.59
N LEU A 257 4.28 -23.07 -12.12
CA LEU A 257 3.76 -23.19 -10.76
C LEU A 257 3.02 -24.51 -10.55
N GLN A 258 2.20 -24.94 -11.50
CA GLN A 258 1.49 -26.24 -11.42
C GLN A 258 2.46 -27.43 -11.34
N GLU A 259 3.54 -27.42 -12.12
CA GLU A 259 4.58 -28.45 -12.09
C GLU A 259 5.32 -28.45 -10.74
N MET A 260 5.68 -27.27 -10.21
CA MET A 260 6.30 -27.14 -8.89
C MET A 260 5.38 -27.65 -7.77
N LEU A 261 4.07 -27.40 -7.89
CA LEU A 261 3.07 -27.89 -6.94
C LEU A 261 2.97 -29.41 -6.99
N ALA A 262 2.88 -29.99 -8.20
CA ALA A 262 2.78 -31.42 -8.43
C ALA A 262 4.03 -32.21 -8.00
N ALA A 263 5.21 -31.60 -8.11
CA ALA A 263 6.50 -32.20 -7.72
C ALA A 263 6.72 -32.28 -6.19
N GLY A 264 5.72 -31.93 -5.37
CA GLY A 264 5.84 -31.89 -3.92
C GLY A 264 6.50 -30.60 -3.48
N GLU A 265 5.72 -29.51 -3.51
CA GLU A 265 6.15 -28.11 -3.44
C GLU A 265 7.43 -27.83 -2.62
N PRO A 266 8.36 -26.99 -3.11
CA PRO A 266 9.43 -26.49 -2.25
C PRO A 266 8.82 -25.64 -1.12
N ALA A 267 9.35 -25.77 0.11
CA ALA A 267 8.82 -25.08 1.29
C ALA A 267 8.54 -23.57 1.11
N PRO A 268 9.33 -22.80 0.33
CA PRO A 268 9.03 -21.40 0.02
C PRO A 268 7.75 -21.17 -0.80
N LEU A 269 7.34 -22.09 -1.68
CA LEU A 269 6.13 -21.95 -2.50
C LEU A 269 4.88 -22.25 -1.65
N ARG A 270 4.92 -23.28 -0.80
CA ARG A 270 3.88 -23.51 0.23
C ARG A 270 3.67 -22.28 1.09
N ALA A 271 4.78 -21.73 1.60
CA ALA A 271 4.72 -20.55 2.45
C ALA A 271 4.13 -19.32 1.72
N PHE A 272 4.35 -19.21 0.41
CA PHE A 272 3.79 -18.16 -0.43
C PHE A 272 2.27 -18.35 -0.65
N LEU A 273 1.82 -19.58 -0.90
CA LEU A 273 0.43 -19.92 -1.24
C LEU A 273 -0.47 -20.24 -0.04
N ALA A 274 0.07 -20.37 1.18
CA ALA A 274 -0.67 -20.78 2.38
C ALA A 274 -1.63 -19.71 2.98
N GLY A 275 -2.18 -18.80 2.17
CA GLY A 275 -3.20 -17.83 2.57
C GLY A 275 -4.14 -17.48 1.42
N PRO A 276 -5.30 -16.84 1.67
CA PRO A 276 -6.21 -16.41 0.60
C PRO A 276 -5.46 -15.48 -0.36
N PRO A 277 -5.28 -15.85 -1.64
CA PRO A 277 -4.51 -15.03 -2.55
C PRO A 277 -5.25 -13.71 -2.80
N VAL A 278 -4.49 -12.62 -2.79
CA VAL A 278 -4.91 -11.43 -3.53
C VAL A 278 -4.88 -11.85 -4.99
N VAL A 279 -6.03 -11.91 -5.64
CA VAL A 279 -6.12 -12.18 -7.08
C VAL A 279 -6.62 -10.90 -7.73
N ALA A 280 -5.68 -10.09 -8.21
CA ALA A 280 -6.02 -9.11 -9.22
C ALA A 280 -5.83 -9.79 -10.58
N GLY A 281 -6.95 -10.08 -11.24
CA GLY A 281 -7.06 -10.81 -12.50
C GLY A 281 -8.49 -10.74 -13.04
#